data_AF-A0A8S9M445-F1
#
_entry.id   AF-A0A8S9M445-F1
#
_cell.length_a   1.000
_cell.length_b   1.000
_cell.length_c   1.000
_cell.angle_alpha   90.00
_cell.angle_beta   90.00
_cell.angle_gamma   90.00
#
_symmetry.space_group_name_H-M   'P 1'
#
loop_
_entity.id
_entity.type
_entity.pdbx_description
1 polymer ?
#
loop_
_entity_poly.entity_id
_entity_poly.type
_entity_poly.pdbx_seq_one_letter_code
_entity_poly.pdbx_strand_id
1 'polypeptide(L)'
;MVVGGMCGLMCSDDYCVIGNVLYSVYEGVFKWYDTERRTWRDLQGLVGLPNITRRREFIRLGDYGGKMVVFWVHVIWTYYKKIWCAEISLERRPDTSEIWGKVEWFDQLRKININFQVEKVLSTTL
;
A
#
# COMPACT_ATOMS: atom_id res chain seq x y z
N MET A 1 25.73 13.95 10.19
CA MET A 1 25.12 13.65 8.88
C MET A 1 23.66 13.33 9.11
N VAL A 2 22.76 14.20 8.66
CA VAL A 2 21.31 14.01 8.79
C VAL A 2 20.90 13.11 7.62
N VAL A 3 20.68 11.83 7.87
CA VAL A 3 20.08 10.93 6.88
C VAL A 3 18.64 11.42 6.71
N GLY A 4 18.32 11.92 5.51
CA GLY A 4 17.04 12.54 5.19
C GLY A 4 15.87 11.61 5.54
N GLY A 5 15.17 11.93 6.62
CA GLY A 5 13.90 11.29 6.95
C GLY A 5 12.84 11.75 5.96
N MET A 6 12.01 10.82 5.50
CA MET A 6 10.76 11.15 4.81
C MET A 6 9.90 11.99 5.75
N CYS A 7 9.99 13.32 5.62
CA CYS A 7 9.22 14.29 6.39
C CYS A 7 7.95 14.66 5.62
N GLY A 8 7.16 13.65 5.27
CA GLY A 8 5.79 13.80 4.78
C GLY A 8 4.86 13.24 5.84
N LEU A 9 3.85 14.01 6.24
CA LEU A 9 2.80 13.56 7.17
C LEU A 9 2.25 12.20 6.70
N MET A 10 2.62 11.12 7.39
CA MET A 10 2.03 9.80 7.18
C MET A 10 0.60 9.86 7.72
N CYS A 11 -0.42 9.72 6.88
CA CYS A 11 -1.78 9.52 7.39
C CYS A 11 -1.86 8.09 7.94
N SER A 12 -2.72 7.87 8.95
CA SER A 12 -2.85 6.58 9.65
C SER A 12 -3.12 5.40 8.72
N ASP A 13 -3.66 5.68 7.53
CA ASP A 13 -4.16 4.68 6.61
C ASP A 13 -3.14 4.32 5.51
N ASP A 14 -2.05 5.06 5.38
CA ASP A 14 -1.00 4.82 4.37
C ASP A 14 0.07 3.82 4.83
N TYR A 15 -0.13 3.17 5.98
CA TYR A 15 0.78 2.18 6.53
C TYR A 15 0.03 0.96 7.07
N CYS A 16 0.73 -0.17 7.13
CA CYS A 16 0.24 -1.36 7.83
C CYS A 16 1.42 -2.12 8.45
N VAL A 17 1.14 -2.98 9.43
CA VAL A 17 2.13 -3.90 9.97
C VAL A 17 1.72 -5.31 9.58
N ILE A 18 2.61 -6.02 8.89
CA ILE A 18 2.39 -7.41 8.45
C ILE A 18 3.61 -8.21 8.87
N GLY A 19 3.40 -9.31 9.59
CA GLY A 19 4.51 -10.16 10.05
C GLY A 19 5.59 -9.40 10.84
N ASN A 20 5.18 -8.45 11.68
CA ASN A 20 6.06 -7.56 12.45
C ASN A 20 6.98 -6.63 11.62
N VAL A 21 6.67 -6.42 10.35
CA VAL A 21 7.32 -5.43 9.49
C VAL A 21 6.35 -4.29 9.21
N LEU A 22 6.82 -3.05 9.41
CA LEU A 22 6.05 -1.84 9.10
C LEU A 22 6.23 -1.50 7.61
N TYR A 23 5.10 -1.44 6.89
CA TYR A 23 5.03 -1.04 5.49
C TYR A 23 4.36 0.32 5.37
N SER A 24 4.76 1.10 4.39
CA SER A 24 4.11 2.37 4.05
C SER A 24 4.04 2.56 2.54
N VAL A 25 3.11 3.40 2.10
CA VAL A 25 3.00 3.85 0.72
C VAL A 25 2.96 5.37 0.68
N TYR A 26 3.80 5.96 -0.16
CA TYR A 26 3.81 7.40 -0.40
C TYR A 26 3.92 7.66 -1.90
N GLU A 27 2.94 8.37 -2.47
CA GLU A 27 2.88 8.65 -3.91
C GLU A 27 3.03 7.39 -4.78
N GLY A 28 2.44 6.27 -4.36
CA GLY A 28 2.52 4.98 -5.06
C GLY A 28 3.83 4.23 -4.87
N VAL A 29 4.79 4.81 -4.15
CA VAL A 29 6.04 4.14 -3.79
C VAL A 29 5.84 3.36 -2.50
N PHE A 30 5.91 2.05 -2.61
CA PHE A 30 5.80 1.13 -1.48
C PHE A 30 7.15 0.94 -0.82
N LYS A 31 7.19 1.08 0.50
CA LYS A 31 8.38 0.95 1.31
C LYS A 31 8.10 0.09 2.54
N TRP A 32 9.17 -0.42 3.11
CA TRP A 32 9.14 -1.10 4.40
C TRP A 32 10.28 -0.59 5.27
N TYR A 33 10.06 -0.62 6.58
CA TYR A 33 11.04 -0.16 7.55
C TYR A 33 11.96 -1.31 7.94
N ASP A 34 13.23 -1.17 7.58
CA ASP A 34 14.28 -2.05 8.05
C ASP A 34 14.73 -1.60 9.44
N THR A 35 14.31 -2.35 10.46
CA THR A 35 14.63 -2.07 11.86
C THR A 35 16.12 -2.27 12.17
N GLU A 36 16.81 -3.17 11.48
CA GLU A 36 18.23 -3.44 11.68
C GLU A 36 19.08 -2.29 11.16
N ARG A 37 18.77 -1.81 9.95
CA ARG A 37 19.45 -0.68 9.33
C ARG A 37 18.84 0.68 9.69
N ARG A 38 17.73 0.67 10.43
CA ARG A 38 16.96 1.85 10.87
C ARG A 38 16.59 2.79 9.72
N THR A 39 16.23 2.22 8.56
CA THR A 39 15.98 2.98 7.34
C THR A 39 14.80 2.42 6.55
N TRP A 40 14.18 3.27 5.74
CA TRP A 40 13.13 2.87 4.80
C TRP A 40 13.76 2.32 3.52
N ARG A 41 13.23 1.19 3.04
CA ARG A 41 13.71 0.54 1.82
C ARG A 41 12.53 0.26 0.90
N ASP A 42 12.79 0.30 -0.40
CA ASP A 42 11.75 0.09 -1.41
C ASP A 42 11.31 -1.37 -1.44
N LEU A 43 10.00 -1.59 -1.53
CA LEU A 43 9.42 -2.89 -1.79
C LEU A 43 9.63 -3.24 -3.26
N GLN A 44 10.37 -4.31 -3.53
CA GLN A 44 10.71 -4.72 -4.89
C GLN A 44 9.62 -5.62 -5.50
N GLY A 45 9.71 -5.90 -6.81
CA GLY A 45 8.96 -6.99 -7.43
C GLY A 45 7.49 -6.71 -7.80
N LEU A 46 6.96 -5.50 -7.55
CA LEU A 46 5.57 -5.10 -7.82
C LEU A 46 5.21 -4.97 -9.33
N VAL A 47 5.77 -5.83 -10.17
CA VAL A 47 5.47 -5.90 -11.60
C VAL A 47 3.99 -6.19 -11.80
N GLY A 48 3.34 -5.38 -12.65
CA GLY A 48 1.91 -5.50 -12.96
C GLY A 48 1.00 -4.63 -12.08
N LEU A 49 1.51 -4.03 -11.00
CA LEU A 49 0.75 -3.03 -10.25
C LEU A 49 0.74 -1.71 -11.04
N PRO A 50 -0.43 -1.09 -11.30
CA PRO A 50 -0.46 0.21 -11.95
C PRO A 50 0.16 1.28 -11.06
N ASN A 51 0.66 2.35 -11.69
CA ASN A 51 1.18 3.50 -10.94
C ASN A 51 0.04 4.20 -10.19
N ILE A 52 0.16 4.33 -8.87
CA ILE A 52 -0.83 4.93 -7.97
C ILE A 52 -0.36 6.35 -7.67
N THR A 53 -1.03 7.38 -8.19
CA THR A 53 -0.56 8.78 -8.06
C THR A 53 -1.47 9.60 -7.16
N ARG A 54 -0.88 10.28 -6.18
CA ARG A 54 -1.60 10.96 -5.10
C ARG A 54 -2.38 12.22 -5.48
N ARG A 55 -2.42 12.63 -6.75
CA ARG A 55 -3.09 13.89 -7.12
C ARG A 55 -4.56 13.93 -6.67
N ARG A 56 -5.25 12.77 -6.62
CA ARG A 56 -6.62 12.64 -6.09
C ARG A 56 -6.94 11.25 -5.51
N GLU A 57 -5.93 10.54 -5.02
CA GLU A 57 -6.06 9.13 -4.63
C GLU A 57 -5.88 8.94 -3.11
N PHE A 58 -6.90 8.38 -2.47
CA PHE A 58 -6.79 7.86 -1.10
C PHE A 58 -6.26 6.44 -1.18
N ILE A 59 -5.17 6.12 -0.48
CA ILE A 59 -4.59 4.77 -0.44
C ILE A 59 -4.77 4.23 0.98
N ARG A 60 -5.13 2.96 1.09
CA ARG A 60 -5.20 2.23 2.36
C ARG A 60 -4.46 0.91 2.26
N LEU A 61 -3.63 0.63 3.25
CA LEU A 61 -2.96 -0.66 3.37
C LEU A 61 -3.62 -1.51 4.46
N GLY A 62 -3.59 -2.83 4.28
CA GLY A 62 -4.10 -3.78 5.27
C GLY A 62 -3.39 -5.12 5.22
N ASP A 63 -3.46 -5.85 6.34
CA ASP A 63 -3.04 -7.25 6.44
C ASP A 63 -4.21 -8.17 6.06
N TYR A 64 -3.96 -9.07 5.11
CA TYR A 64 -4.86 -10.14 4.71
C TYR A 64 -4.11 -11.48 4.78
N GLY A 65 -4.08 -12.09 5.97
CA GLY A 65 -3.48 -13.41 6.16
C GLY A 65 -1.98 -13.44 5.86
N GLY A 66 -1.24 -12.36 6.20
CA GLY A 66 0.18 -12.23 5.90
C GLY A 66 0.47 -11.67 4.50
N LYS A 67 -0.56 -11.42 3.68
CA LYS A 67 -0.45 -10.67 2.43
C LYS A 67 -0.80 -9.22 2.65
N MET A 68 -0.24 -8.35 1.82
CA MET A 68 -0.62 -6.95 1.79
C MET A 68 -1.80 -6.76 0.86
N VAL A 69 -2.85 -6.10 1.36
CA VAL A 69 -3.91 -5.59 0.52
C VAL A 69 -3.80 -4.08 0.41
N VAL A 70 -3.89 -3.59 -0.82
CA VAL A 70 -3.84 -2.18 -1.16
C VAL A 70 -5.19 -1.78 -1.73
N PHE A 71 -5.88 -0.87 -1.06
CA PHE A 71 -7.07 -0.22 -1.59
C PHE A 71 -6.72 1.19 -2.00
N TRP A 72 -7.21 1.63 -3.17
CA TRP A 72 -7.14 3.05 -3.49
C TRP A 72 -8.35 3.55 -4.25
N VAL A 73 -8.64 4.83 -4.07
CA VAL A 73 -9.81 5.49 -4.65
C VAL A 73 -9.34 6.53 -5.65
N HIS A 74 -9.54 6.27 -6.94
CA HIS A 74 -9.25 7.24 -7.99
C HIS A 74 -10.46 8.16 -8.21
N VAL A 75 -10.32 9.44 -7.85
CA VAL A 75 -11.34 10.47 -8.07
C VAL A 75 -11.19 11.06 -9.47
N ILE A 76 -12.12 10.72 -10.36
CA ILE A 76 -12.16 11.23 -11.73
C ILE A 76 -12.80 12.62 -11.75
N TRP A 77 -13.97 12.75 -11.11
CA TRP A 77 -14.76 13.98 -10.92
C TRP A 77 -15.32 14.04 -9.50
N THR A 78 -15.85 15.19 -9.06
CA THR A 78 -16.36 15.43 -7.69
C THR A 78 -17.25 14.31 -7.16
N TYR A 79 -18.07 13.69 -8.02
CA TYR A 79 -19.02 12.63 -7.66
C TYR A 79 -18.60 11.24 -8.15
N TYR A 80 -17.58 11.15 -9.02
CA TYR A 80 -17.19 9.92 -9.70
C TYR A 80 -15.88 9.38 -9.16
N LYS A 81 -15.99 8.30 -8.37
CA LYS A 81 -14.86 7.62 -7.76
C LYS A 81 -14.78 6.17 -8.23
N LYS A 82 -13.58 5.69 -8.54
CA LYS A 82 -13.28 4.28 -8.81
C LYS A 82 -12.52 3.71 -7.63
N ILE A 83 -13.02 2.62 -7.08
CA ILE A 83 -12.28 1.86 -6.06
C ILE A 83 -11.52 0.74 -6.75
N TRP A 84 -10.24 0.66 -6.42
CA TRP A 84 -9.34 -0.40 -6.84
C TRP A 84 -8.85 -1.15 -5.62
N CYS A 85 -8.53 -2.42 -5.84
CA CYS A 85 -7.93 -3.26 -4.84
C CYS A 85 -6.85 -4.14 -5.48
N ALA A 86 -5.74 -4.32 -4.79
CA ALA A 86 -4.71 -5.28 -5.14
C ALA A 86 -4.35 -6.13 -3.93
N GLU A 87 -4.14 -7.42 -4.17
CA GLU A 87 -3.57 -8.37 -3.21
C GLU A 87 -2.12 -8.65 -3.62
N ILE A 88 -1.21 -8.46 -2.68
CA ILE A 88 0.23 -8.56 -2.87
C ILE A 88 0.78 -9.57 -1.87
N SER A 89 1.30 -10.69 -2.38
CA SER A 89 2.08 -11.62 -1.56
C SER A 89 3.46 -11.03 -1.27
N LEU A 90 3.95 -11.26 -0.05
CA LEU A 90 5.24 -10.73 0.41
C LEU A 90 6.22 -11.87 0.63
N GLU A 91 7.41 -11.74 0.07
CA GLU A 91 8.50 -12.71 0.20
C GLU A 91 9.74 -12.00 0.75
N ARG A 92 10.28 -12.49 1.87
CA ARG A 92 11.54 -12.00 2.42
C ARG A 92 12.69 -12.87 1.92
N ARG A 93 13.67 -12.24 1.28
CA ARG A 93 14.85 -12.90 0.70
C ARG A 93 16.03 -12.81 1.67
N PRO A 94 16.49 -13.94 2.26
CA PRO A 94 17.54 -13.91 3.29
C PRO A 94 18.89 -13.43 2.76
N ASP A 95 19.20 -13.75 1.51
CA ASP A 95 20.47 -13.47 0.83
C ASP A 95 20.71 -11.99 0.57
N THR A 96 19.70 -11.26 0.10
CA THR A 96 19.78 -9.80 -0.12
C THR A 96 19.23 -9.00 1.07
N SER A 97 18.63 -9.69 2.04
CA SER A 97 17.81 -9.12 3.10
C SER A 97 16.64 -8.26 2.58
N GLU A 98 16.24 -8.40 1.32
CA GLU A 98 15.16 -7.63 0.70
C GLU A 98 13.78 -8.23 0.98
N ILE A 99 12.75 -7.41 0.80
CA ILE A 99 11.38 -7.87 0.74
C ILE A 99 10.86 -7.56 -0.67
N TRP A 100 10.30 -8.59 -1.28
CA TRP A 100 9.70 -8.54 -2.60
C TRP A 100 8.19 -8.72 -2.46
N GLY A 101 7.44 -7.96 -3.25
CA GLY A 101 6.01 -8.14 -3.41
C GLY A 101 5.72 -8.79 -4.76
N LYS A 102 4.71 -9.66 -4.81
CA LYS A 102 4.14 -10.19 -6.05
C LYS A 102 2.65 -9.88 -6.07
N VAL A 103 2.18 -9.25 -7.14
CA VAL A 103 0.75 -8.96 -7.33
C VAL A 103 0.04 -10.27 -7.66
N GLU A 104 -0.76 -10.78 -6.72
CA GLU A 104 -1.55 -12.00 -6.92
C GLU A 104 -2.88 -11.70 -7.62
N TRP A 105 -3.46 -10.55 -7.31
CA TRP A 105 -4.74 -10.12 -7.87
C TRP A 105 -4.83 -8.60 -7.86
N PHE A 106 -5.48 -8.05 -8.87
CA PHE A 106 -5.76 -6.62 -9.00
C PHE A 106 -7.03 -6.43 -9.82
N ASP A 107 -8.00 -5.68 -9.28
CA ASP A 107 -9.23 -5.36 -10.01
C ASP A 107 -9.90 -4.06 -9.55
N GLN A 108 -10.78 -3.55 -10.41
CA GLN A 108 -11.67 -2.42 -10.15
C GLN A 108 -12.96 -2.92 -9.49
N LEU A 109 -13.07 -2.81 -8.18
CA LEU A 109 -14.22 -3.31 -7.43
C LEU A 109 -15.55 -2.64 -7.83
N ARG A 110 -15.59 -1.30 -7.91
CA ARG A 110 -16.84 -0.59 -8.23
C ARG A 110 -16.63 0.85 -8.65
N LYS A 111 -17.50 1.31 -9.56
CA LYS A 111 -17.73 2.74 -9.83
C LYS A 111 -18.82 3.23 -8.91
N ILE A 112 -18.54 4.27 -8.14
CA ILE A 112 -19.49 4.84 -7.18
C ILE A 112 -19.75 6.30 -7.56
N ASN A 113 -21.03 6.66 -7.65
CA ASN A 113 -21.51 7.99 -8.01
C ASN A 113 -22.11 8.75 -6.81
N ILE A 114 -21.48 8.61 -5.63
CA ILE A 114 -21.83 9.29 -4.39
C ILE A 114 -20.54 9.67 -3.64
N ASN A 115 -20.62 10.71 -2.80
CA ASN A 115 -19.53 11.07 -1.90
C ASN A 115 -19.46 10.07 -0.73
N PHE A 116 -18.35 9.34 -0.65
CA PHE A 116 -18.01 8.50 0.50
C PHE A 116 -16.55 8.75 0.92
N GLN A 117 -16.26 8.44 2.18
CA GLN A 117 -14.91 8.26 2.70
C GLN A 117 -14.75 6.80 3.09
N VAL A 118 -13.64 6.18 2.71
CA VAL A 118 -13.29 4.85 3.22
C VAL A 118 -12.73 5.07 4.61
N GLU A 119 -13.28 4.42 5.63
CA GLU A 119 -12.82 4.55 7.02
C GLU A 119 -11.92 3.41 7.48
N LYS A 120 -12.19 2.18 7.04
CA LYS A 120 -11.41 1.01 7.42
C LYS A 120 -11.53 -0.09 6.38
N VAL A 121 -10.46 -0.84 6.22
CA VAL A 121 -10.42 -2.08 5.45
C VAL A 121 -10.50 -3.24 6.44
N LEU A 122 -11.44 -4.17 6.22
CA LEU A 122 -11.59 -5.36 7.04
C LEU A 122 -11.28 -6.59 6.18
N SER A 123 -10.38 -7.43 6.67
CA SER A 123 -10.19 -8.79 6.17
C SER A 123 -11.24 -9.69 6.85
N THR A 124 -12.00 -10.45 6.07
CA THR A 124 -12.75 -11.59 6.59
C THR A 124 -12.02 -12.84 6.15
N THR A 125 -11.49 -13.60 7.11
CA THR A 125 -10.96 -14.93 6.86
C THR A 125 -12.15 -15.89 6.97
N LEU A 126 -12.43 -16.65 5.91
CA LEU A 126 -13.39 -17.76 5.92
C LEU A 126 -12.75 -19.00 6.55
#